data_AF-A0A952PML3-F1
#
_entry.id   AF-A0A952PML3-F1
#
_cell.length_a   1.000
_cell.length_b   1.000
_cell.length_c   1.000
_cell.angle_alpha   90.00
_cell.angle_beta   90.00
_cell.angle_gamma   90.00
#
_symmetry.space_group_name_H-M   'P 1'
#
loop_
_entity.id
_entity.type
_entity.pdbx_description
1 polymer ?
#
loop_
_entity_poly.entity_id
_entity_poly.type
_entity_poly.pdbx_seq_one_letter_code
_entity_poly.pdbx_strand_id
1 'polypeptide(L)'
;MLRQLTDVLQGRRTPRVVAIIPSYIASCQINVIKPLSALAGSGQITFKHQTEQSTTPSAIEWADLIVYCRNTEPGFRHLLNEALGRRKPIIYDIDDSFWDIPSATDPDLARYHRQPSRLKQLESYLQHASLVRVYSPLLKTKVARFNSNVRVYNSSFDFKQVPDVRTLHHNKAKIGIVYATSRTVDDQYKVFLPALSEFLNQHQDRAEMTVWGCRPPELLTLPGVTHRKLLPRYDQFLREFSRSGFNIGLAPLEDNEFNRSKNNTKFRDYGACGIAGIYSNVDAYSSSVVHERDGLLVENTKHDWLNALQRLAFDKDLQESIRHSAQEKVFENYRQELIERQWLEDIHSLLVETPSFWLANARASATISLNVIAESDYLCGVEFHKLRTRHSENREPLYLPDSDGTSALQNQLHLEIQSPSGQILRGIASSAMNFHDGVISFKFEAIRNSQDKPFKLQITGISGRQQANKFSCNGEQYSETLKGAAREGSQPLSVRLLYSR
;
A
#
# COMPACT_ATOMS: atom_id res chain seq x y z
N MET A 1 2.80 20.58 -16.76
CA MET A 1 1.99 19.85 -15.77
C MET A 1 0.52 20.28 -15.81
N LEU A 2 0.18 21.53 -15.47
CA LEU A 2 -1.21 22.04 -15.51
C LEU A 2 -1.92 21.78 -16.85
N ARG A 3 -1.30 22.14 -17.99
CA ARG A 3 -1.87 21.88 -19.33
C ARG A 3 -2.14 20.40 -19.62
N GLN A 4 -1.25 19.50 -19.18
CA GLN A 4 -1.40 18.05 -19.38
C GLN A 4 -2.51 17.46 -18.49
N LEU A 5 -2.65 17.96 -17.26
CA LEU A 5 -3.77 17.62 -16.39
C LEU A 5 -5.08 18.15 -16.96
N THR A 6 -5.12 19.38 -17.47
CA THR A 6 -6.30 19.96 -18.11
C THR A 6 -6.76 19.14 -19.32
N ASP A 7 -5.85 18.63 -20.14
CA ASP A 7 -6.20 17.76 -21.28
C ASP A 7 -6.78 16.42 -20.82
N VAL A 8 -6.27 15.82 -19.75
CA VAL A 8 -6.86 14.59 -19.15
C VAL A 8 -8.27 14.88 -18.61
N LEU A 9 -8.43 15.99 -17.91
CA LEU A 9 -9.72 16.40 -17.32
C LEU A 9 -10.77 16.79 -18.36
N GLN A 10 -10.34 17.23 -19.54
CA GLN A 10 -11.21 17.55 -20.68
C GLN A 10 -11.44 16.34 -21.61
N GLY A 11 -11.01 15.13 -21.22
CA GLY A 11 -11.16 13.91 -22.02
C GLY A 11 -10.30 13.89 -23.30
N ARG A 12 -9.35 14.81 -23.44
CA ARG A 12 -8.46 14.93 -24.61
C ARG A 12 -7.27 13.99 -24.53
N ARG A 13 -7.05 13.34 -23.38
CA ARG A 13 -5.95 12.40 -23.15
C ARG A 13 -6.31 11.37 -22.08
N THR A 14 -5.89 10.13 -22.29
CA THR A 14 -6.02 9.05 -21.29
C THR A 14 -5.04 9.24 -20.11
N PRO A 15 -5.50 9.04 -18.86
CA PRO A 15 -4.62 9.08 -17.68
C PRO A 15 -3.48 8.08 -17.79
N ARG A 16 -2.24 8.49 -17.46
CA ARG A 16 -1.11 7.57 -17.34
C ARG A 16 -0.94 7.14 -15.90
N VAL A 17 -0.96 5.84 -15.65
CA VAL A 17 -0.82 5.27 -14.30
C VAL A 17 0.38 4.33 -14.29
N VAL A 18 1.21 4.43 -13.26
CA VAL A 18 2.25 3.44 -12.99
C VAL A 18 2.01 2.80 -11.62
N ALA A 19 1.95 1.46 -11.59
CA ALA A 19 2.01 0.70 -10.34
C ALA A 19 3.45 0.29 -10.05
N ILE A 20 3.96 0.65 -8.88
CA ILE A 20 5.26 0.25 -8.36
C ILE A 20 5.00 -0.74 -7.23
N ILE A 21 5.45 -1.98 -7.38
CA ILE A 21 5.12 -3.08 -6.46
C ILE A 21 6.39 -3.74 -5.92
N PRO A 22 6.38 -4.38 -4.75
CA PRO A 22 7.56 -5.09 -4.24
C PRO A 22 7.88 -6.33 -5.09
N SER A 23 6.85 -7.03 -5.57
CA SER A 23 6.94 -8.22 -6.40
C SER A 23 5.56 -8.59 -6.97
N TYR A 24 5.52 -9.53 -7.92
CA TYR A 24 4.29 -10.03 -8.55
C TYR A 24 3.55 -11.07 -7.68
N ILE A 25 3.26 -10.71 -6.43
CA ILE A 25 2.47 -11.53 -5.51
C ILE A 25 0.96 -11.44 -5.81
N ALA A 26 0.21 -12.43 -5.32
CA ALA A 26 -1.24 -12.56 -5.58
C ALA A 26 -2.01 -11.27 -5.23
N SER A 27 -1.77 -10.65 -4.07
CA SER A 27 -2.45 -9.41 -3.69
C SER A 27 -2.22 -8.28 -4.68
N CYS A 28 -0.97 -8.02 -5.10
CA CYS A 28 -0.68 -6.99 -6.10
C CYS A 28 -1.33 -7.31 -7.45
N GLN A 29 -1.33 -8.59 -7.85
CA GLN A 29 -1.96 -9.02 -9.09
C GLN A 29 -3.48 -8.80 -9.07
N ILE A 30 -4.15 -9.30 -8.03
CA ILE A 30 -5.60 -9.30 -7.89
C ILE A 30 -6.11 -7.87 -7.69
N ASN A 31 -5.54 -7.12 -6.75
CA ASN A 31 -6.09 -5.84 -6.33
C ASN A 31 -5.73 -4.68 -7.26
N VAL A 32 -4.55 -4.73 -7.90
CA VAL A 32 -3.98 -3.59 -8.63
C VAL A 32 -3.75 -3.92 -10.10
N ILE A 33 -2.90 -4.92 -10.40
CA ILE A 33 -2.41 -5.11 -11.77
C ILE A 33 -3.55 -5.51 -12.70
N LYS A 34 -4.36 -6.51 -12.34
CA LYS A 34 -5.45 -7.01 -13.20
C LYS A 34 -6.50 -5.94 -13.52
N PRO A 35 -7.14 -5.27 -12.53
CA PRO A 35 -8.14 -4.26 -12.85
C PRO A 35 -7.56 -3.08 -13.65
N LEU A 36 -6.36 -2.60 -13.31
CA LEU A 36 -5.72 -1.52 -14.08
C LEU A 36 -5.31 -1.96 -15.49
N SER A 37 -4.93 -3.23 -15.68
CA SER A 37 -4.64 -3.79 -17.01
C SER A 37 -5.91 -3.91 -17.85
N ALA A 38 -7.05 -4.26 -17.25
CA ALA A 38 -8.34 -4.29 -17.94
C ALA A 38 -8.81 -2.89 -18.35
N LEU A 39 -8.66 -1.89 -17.49
CA LEU A 39 -8.88 -0.48 -17.84
C LEU A 39 -7.96 -0.01 -18.97
N ALA A 40 -6.70 -0.45 -18.98
CA ALA A 40 -5.77 -0.15 -20.06
C ALA A 40 -6.15 -0.83 -21.38
N GLY A 41 -6.55 -2.11 -21.32
CA GLY A 41 -7.02 -2.87 -22.48
C GLY A 41 -8.30 -2.30 -23.11
N SER A 42 -9.12 -1.61 -22.33
CA SER A 42 -10.30 -0.86 -22.80
C SER A 42 -10.00 0.60 -23.18
N GLY A 43 -8.73 1.02 -23.13
CA GLY A 43 -8.31 2.37 -23.51
C GLY A 43 -8.71 3.48 -22.53
N GLN A 44 -9.19 3.14 -21.33
CA GLN A 44 -9.61 4.12 -20.33
C GLN A 44 -8.42 4.76 -19.61
N ILE A 45 -7.31 4.04 -19.50
CA ILE A 45 -6.03 4.54 -18.99
C ILE A 45 -4.87 4.02 -19.86
N THR A 46 -3.69 4.63 -19.72
CA THR A 46 -2.44 3.99 -20.13
C THR A 46 -1.73 3.49 -18.88
N PHE A 47 -1.46 2.19 -18.79
CA PHE A 47 -0.95 1.57 -17.58
C PHE A 47 0.43 0.94 -17.77
N LYS A 48 1.30 1.12 -16.77
CA LYS A 48 2.54 0.37 -16.60
C LYS A 48 2.58 -0.21 -15.20
N HIS A 49 3.18 -1.37 -15.03
CA HIS A 49 3.52 -1.90 -13.71
C HIS A 49 4.97 -2.35 -13.69
N GLN A 50 5.69 -2.03 -12.63
CA GLN A 50 7.10 -2.33 -12.45
C GLN A 50 7.36 -2.72 -11.01
N THR A 51 8.40 -3.53 -10.79
CA THR A 51 8.85 -3.77 -9.43
C THR A 51 9.65 -2.56 -8.92
N GLU A 52 9.71 -2.35 -7.61
CA GLU A 52 10.53 -1.28 -7.03
C GLU A 52 12.02 -1.39 -7.39
N GLN A 53 12.54 -2.60 -7.62
CA GLN A 53 13.91 -2.84 -8.08
C GLN A 53 14.15 -2.39 -9.53
N SER A 54 13.11 -2.38 -10.37
CA SER A 54 13.18 -2.07 -11.81
C SER A 54 12.67 -0.68 -12.16
N THR A 55 12.15 0.05 -11.17
CA THR A 55 11.54 1.37 -11.38
C THR A 55 12.61 2.44 -11.49
N THR A 56 12.47 3.32 -12.47
CA THR A 56 13.34 4.49 -12.68
C THR A 56 12.59 5.80 -12.42
N PRO A 57 13.29 6.91 -12.11
CA PRO A 57 12.66 8.23 -11.99
C PRO A 57 11.86 8.64 -13.24
N SER A 58 12.30 8.24 -14.44
CA SER A 58 11.58 8.50 -15.69
C SER A 58 10.19 7.84 -15.74
N ALA A 59 10.00 6.70 -15.06
CA ALA A 59 8.67 6.07 -14.97
C ALA A 59 7.71 6.91 -14.12
N ILE A 60 8.21 7.48 -13.02
CA ILE A 60 7.45 8.38 -12.14
C ILE A 60 7.15 9.70 -12.85
N GLU A 61 8.12 10.25 -13.58
CA GLU A 61 7.93 11.43 -14.42
C GLU A 61 6.82 11.25 -15.45
N TRP A 62 6.85 10.10 -16.13
CA TRP A 62 5.90 9.72 -17.18
C TRP A 62 4.47 9.60 -16.66
N ALA A 63 4.25 9.16 -15.43
CA ALA A 63 2.91 8.90 -14.92
C ALA A 63 2.18 10.19 -14.50
N ASP A 64 0.85 10.21 -14.62
CA ASP A 64 -0.01 11.25 -14.05
C ASP A 64 -0.43 10.88 -12.62
N LEU A 65 -0.48 9.59 -12.28
CA LEU A 65 -0.76 9.04 -10.95
C LEU A 65 0.13 7.83 -10.65
N ILE A 66 0.59 7.71 -9.40
CA ILE A 66 1.40 6.57 -8.93
C ILE A 66 0.58 5.68 -8.02
N VAL A 67 0.66 4.36 -8.22
CA VAL A 67 0.08 3.36 -7.31
C VAL A 67 1.23 2.59 -6.66
N TYR A 68 1.25 2.55 -5.33
CA TYR A 68 2.09 1.64 -4.57
C TYR A 68 1.21 0.56 -3.95
N CYS A 69 1.69 -0.68 -3.90
CA CYS A 69 0.93 -1.79 -3.32
C CYS A 69 1.84 -2.59 -2.41
N ARG A 70 1.58 -2.56 -1.09
CA ARG A 70 2.37 -3.28 -0.06
C ARG A 70 3.87 -2.94 -0.01
N ASN A 71 4.34 -1.88 -0.68
CA ASN A 71 5.75 -1.47 -0.61
C ASN A 71 6.12 -1.09 0.83
N THR A 72 7.25 -1.65 1.32
CA THR A 72 7.76 -1.39 2.67
C THR A 72 9.29 -1.40 2.74
N GLU A 73 9.99 -1.65 1.64
CA GLU A 73 11.46 -1.76 1.63
C GLU A 73 12.14 -0.38 1.76
N PRO A 74 12.89 -0.12 2.85
CA PRO A 74 13.54 1.17 3.06
C PRO A 74 14.52 1.56 1.95
N GLY A 75 15.17 0.57 1.30
CA GLY A 75 16.09 0.82 0.18
C GLY A 75 15.43 1.53 -1.01
N PHE A 76 14.12 1.39 -1.20
CA PHE A 76 13.37 2.00 -2.29
C PHE A 76 12.61 3.27 -1.89
N ARG A 77 12.91 3.85 -0.71
CA ARG A 77 12.28 5.10 -0.24
C ARG A 77 12.43 6.27 -1.22
N HIS A 78 13.54 6.29 -1.98
CA HIS A 78 13.79 7.31 -2.99
C HIS A 78 12.69 7.38 -4.07
N LEU A 79 12.00 6.27 -4.38
CA LEU A 79 10.89 6.25 -5.33
C LEU A 79 9.69 7.04 -4.79
N LEU A 80 9.36 6.87 -3.50
CA LEU A 80 8.31 7.66 -2.85
C LEU A 80 8.69 9.15 -2.86
N ASN A 81 9.93 9.48 -2.48
CA ASN A 81 10.42 10.86 -2.47
C ASN A 81 10.34 11.51 -3.87
N GLU A 82 10.69 10.77 -4.92
CA GLU A 82 10.60 11.24 -6.32
C GLU A 82 9.14 11.56 -6.71
N ALA A 83 8.19 10.70 -6.34
CA ALA A 83 6.77 10.94 -6.58
C ALA A 83 6.27 12.20 -5.84
N LEU A 84 6.70 12.39 -4.58
CA LEU A 84 6.35 13.55 -3.77
C LEU A 84 6.98 14.85 -4.32
N GLY A 85 8.27 14.83 -4.65
CA GLY A 85 8.98 15.99 -5.21
C GLY A 85 8.39 16.45 -6.54
N ARG A 86 7.94 15.50 -7.37
CA ARG A 86 7.22 15.76 -8.63
C ARG A 86 5.74 16.07 -8.47
N ARG A 87 5.25 16.07 -7.24
CA ARG A 87 3.87 16.35 -6.92
C ARG A 87 2.91 15.44 -7.69
N LYS A 88 3.14 14.13 -7.64
CA LYS A 88 2.23 13.14 -8.23
C LYS A 88 1.19 12.72 -7.18
N PRO A 89 -0.10 12.60 -7.53
CA PRO A 89 -1.06 11.93 -6.67
C PRO A 89 -0.66 10.46 -6.50
N ILE A 90 -0.83 9.96 -5.27
CA ILE A 90 -0.40 8.62 -4.88
C ILE A 90 -1.59 7.84 -4.34
N ILE A 91 -1.81 6.64 -4.86
CA ILE A 91 -2.67 5.65 -4.21
C ILE A 91 -1.76 4.63 -3.51
N TYR A 92 -2.03 4.34 -2.23
CA TYR A 92 -1.38 3.25 -1.51
C TYR A 92 -2.38 2.14 -1.21
N ASP A 93 -2.13 0.95 -1.75
CA ASP A 93 -2.97 -0.24 -1.62
C ASP A 93 -2.37 -1.23 -0.60
N ILE A 94 -3.13 -1.59 0.43
CA ILE A 94 -2.70 -2.53 1.48
C ILE A 94 -3.86 -3.42 1.97
N ASP A 95 -3.60 -4.72 2.06
CA ASP A 95 -4.60 -5.74 2.39
C ASP A 95 -4.36 -6.48 3.71
N ASP A 96 -3.20 -6.32 4.32
CA ASP A 96 -2.78 -7.02 5.53
C ASP A 96 -2.27 -6.02 6.59
N SER A 97 -2.54 -6.30 7.87
CA SER A 97 -1.93 -5.52 8.96
C SER A 97 -0.52 -6.03 9.27
N PHE A 98 0.50 -5.39 8.68
CA PHE A 98 1.90 -5.79 8.88
C PHE A 98 2.41 -5.64 10.31
N TRP A 99 1.77 -4.81 11.14
CA TRP A 99 2.11 -4.69 12.57
C TRP A 99 1.72 -5.94 13.36
N ASP A 100 0.66 -6.63 12.95
CA ASP A 100 -0.01 -7.64 13.77
C ASP A 100 0.36 -9.08 13.39
N ILE A 101 1.24 -9.27 12.39
CA ILE A 101 1.61 -10.62 11.93
C ILE A 101 2.09 -11.45 13.14
N PRO A 102 1.42 -12.59 13.42
CA PRO A 102 1.68 -13.38 14.61
C PRO A 102 3.01 -14.13 14.48
N SER A 103 3.96 -13.85 15.37
CA SER A 103 5.25 -14.57 15.39
C SER A 103 5.11 -16.06 15.71
N ALA A 104 4.01 -16.47 16.36
CA ALA A 104 3.76 -17.86 16.72
C ALA A 104 3.41 -18.74 15.51
N THR A 105 2.60 -18.22 14.58
CA THR A 105 2.09 -19.00 13.44
C THR A 105 2.68 -18.57 12.09
N ASP A 106 3.26 -17.37 12.00
CA ASP A 106 3.89 -16.82 10.79
C ASP A 106 5.27 -16.17 11.12
N PRO A 107 6.22 -16.88 11.76
CA PRO A 107 7.45 -16.29 12.32
C PRO A 107 8.35 -15.57 11.29
N ASP A 108 8.52 -16.13 10.11
CA ASP A 108 9.36 -15.53 9.06
C ASP A 108 8.73 -14.27 8.47
N LEU A 109 7.41 -14.29 8.23
CA LEU A 109 6.68 -13.11 7.77
C LEU A 109 6.71 -12.02 8.84
N ALA A 110 6.50 -12.37 10.11
CA ALA A 110 6.58 -11.44 11.23
C ALA A 110 7.96 -10.82 11.32
N ARG A 111 9.03 -11.64 11.32
CA ARG A 111 10.42 -11.18 11.35
C ARG A 111 10.79 -10.29 10.17
N TYR A 112 10.20 -10.50 9.00
CA TYR A 112 10.42 -9.66 7.83
C TYR A 112 9.64 -8.34 7.94
N HIS A 113 8.31 -8.40 7.99
CA HIS A 113 7.45 -7.21 7.86
C HIS A 113 7.43 -6.32 9.11
N ARG A 114 7.63 -6.88 10.32
CA ARG A 114 7.64 -6.12 11.57
C ARG A 114 8.99 -5.48 11.89
N GLN A 115 9.95 -5.53 10.95
CA GLN A 115 11.20 -4.78 11.11
C GLN A 115 10.90 -3.28 11.29
N PRO A 116 11.47 -2.61 12.30
CA PRO A 116 11.16 -1.21 12.57
C PRO A 116 11.36 -0.28 11.36
N SER A 117 12.37 -0.53 10.54
CA SER A 117 12.64 0.25 9.33
C SER A 117 11.55 0.07 8.26
N ARG A 118 11.00 -1.14 8.09
CA ARG A 118 9.89 -1.42 7.17
C ARG A 118 8.59 -0.83 7.65
N LEU A 119 8.30 -0.92 8.95
CA LEU A 119 7.11 -0.30 9.54
C LEU A 119 7.16 1.22 9.37
N LYS A 120 8.31 1.86 9.62
CA LYS A 120 8.50 3.30 9.33
C LYS A 120 8.32 3.64 7.85
N GLN A 121 8.74 2.76 6.95
CA GLN A 121 8.54 2.95 5.51
C GLN A 121 7.05 2.81 5.12
N LEU A 122 6.36 1.81 5.67
CA LEU A 122 4.91 1.63 5.52
C LEU A 122 4.15 2.88 5.99
N GLU A 123 4.44 3.35 7.19
CA GLU A 123 3.84 4.56 7.78
C GLU A 123 4.07 5.78 6.89
N SER A 124 5.27 5.92 6.30
CA SER A 124 5.56 6.98 5.34
C SER A 124 4.69 6.89 4.08
N TYR A 125 4.47 5.70 3.53
CA TYR A 125 3.58 5.54 2.39
C TYR A 125 2.13 5.91 2.75
N LEU A 126 1.65 5.46 3.91
CA LEU A 126 0.30 5.76 4.39
C LEU A 126 0.09 7.26 4.60
N GLN A 127 1.03 7.93 5.26
CA GLN A 127 0.95 9.37 5.55
C GLN A 127 0.88 10.24 4.29
N HIS A 128 1.60 9.85 3.23
CA HIS A 128 1.77 10.68 2.04
C HIS A 128 0.86 10.28 0.87
N ALA A 129 0.12 9.18 0.98
CA ALA A 129 -0.84 8.79 -0.03
C ALA A 129 -1.96 9.83 -0.17
N SER A 130 -2.38 10.09 -1.40
CA SER A 130 -3.62 10.83 -1.70
C SER A 130 -4.86 10.02 -1.38
N LEU A 131 -4.77 8.71 -1.47
CA LEU A 131 -5.81 7.75 -1.09
C LEU A 131 -5.15 6.48 -0.59
N VAL A 132 -5.60 5.98 0.55
CA VAL A 132 -5.26 4.64 1.02
C VAL A 132 -6.43 3.70 0.77
N ARG A 133 -6.18 2.64 0.00
CA ARG A 133 -7.13 1.55 -0.24
C ARG A 133 -6.85 0.41 0.74
N VAL A 134 -7.88 0.00 1.47
CA VAL A 134 -7.84 -1.15 2.38
C VAL A 134 -8.99 -2.11 2.10
N TYR A 135 -8.92 -3.33 2.65
CA TYR A 135 -9.86 -4.42 2.33
C TYR A 135 -10.59 -5.00 3.53
N SER A 136 -10.48 -4.35 4.70
CA SER A 136 -11.26 -4.69 5.89
C SER A 136 -11.54 -3.44 6.75
N PRO A 137 -12.68 -3.40 7.46
CA PRO A 137 -12.99 -2.31 8.38
C PRO A 137 -11.95 -2.13 9.49
N LEU A 138 -11.42 -3.23 10.04
CA LEU A 138 -10.42 -3.17 11.10
C LEU A 138 -9.11 -2.53 10.59
N LEU A 139 -8.66 -2.91 9.39
CA LEU A 139 -7.47 -2.30 8.79
C LEU A 139 -7.68 -0.81 8.51
N LYS A 140 -8.89 -0.40 8.07
CA LYS A 140 -9.24 1.03 7.94
C LYS A 140 -9.02 1.78 9.24
N THR A 141 -9.57 1.29 10.34
CA THR A 141 -9.43 1.92 11.66
C THR A 141 -7.96 2.05 12.06
N LYS A 142 -7.14 1.01 11.80
CA LYS A 142 -5.70 1.03 12.11
C LYS A 142 -4.92 2.03 11.28
N VAL A 143 -5.21 2.18 9.99
CA VAL A 143 -4.44 3.08 9.11
C VAL A 143 -4.96 4.52 9.12
N ALA A 144 -6.19 4.76 9.59
CA ALA A 144 -6.80 6.10 9.70
C ALA A 144 -6.00 7.07 10.58
N ARG A 145 -5.15 6.57 11.49
CA ARG A 145 -4.22 7.41 12.27
C ARG A 145 -3.10 8.04 11.43
N PHE A 146 -2.85 7.53 10.22
CA PHE A 146 -1.81 8.02 9.32
C PHE A 146 -2.37 8.87 8.18
N ASN A 147 -3.60 8.60 7.75
CA ASN A 147 -4.22 9.27 6.62
C ASN A 147 -5.72 9.47 6.86
N SER A 148 -6.25 10.63 6.49
CA SER A 148 -7.68 10.94 6.60
C SER A 148 -8.51 10.43 5.42
N ASN A 149 -7.89 10.17 4.26
CA ASN A 149 -8.56 9.62 3.07
C ASN A 149 -8.27 8.12 2.94
N VAL A 150 -8.95 7.33 3.78
CA VAL A 150 -8.88 5.86 3.76
C VAL A 150 -10.25 5.30 3.39
N ARG A 151 -10.29 4.45 2.37
CA ARG A 151 -11.52 3.82 1.87
C ARG A 151 -11.38 2.30 1.88
N VAL A 152 -12.47 1.63 2.25
CA VAL A 152 -12.57 0.15 2.22
C VAL A 152 -13.12 -0.26 0.87
N TYR A 153 -12.47 -1.22 0.25
CA TYR A 153 -12.85 -1.78 -1.04
C TYR A 153 -13.03 -3.29 -0.95
N ASN A 154 -13.83 -3.82 -1.88
CA ASN A 154 -13.84 -5.24 -2.16
C ASN A 154 -12.66 -5.59 -3.06
N SER A 155 -12.06 -6.76 -2.84
CA SER A 155 -11.08 -7.31 -3.78
C SER A 155 -11.81 -7.98 -4.94
N SER A 156 -11.27 -7.89 -6.16
CA SER A 156 -11.92 -8.41 -7.37
C SER A 156 -11.78 -9.91 -7.55
N PHE A 157 -12.79 -10.53 -8.16
CA PHE A 157 -12.76 -11.88 -8.70
C PHE A 157 -13.02 -11.84 -10.21
N ASP A 158 -12.16 -12.50 -10.99
CA ASP A 158 -12.29 -12.55 -12.46
C ASP A 158 -13.06 -13.81 -12.88
N PHE A 159 -14.36 -13.65 -13.12
CA PHE A 159 -15.22 -14.75 -13.56
C PHE A 159 -14.85 -15.30 -14.94
N LYS A 160 -14.04 -14.60 -15.76
CA LYS A 160 -13.53 -15.15 -17.03
C LYS A 160 -12.54 -16.29 -16.82
N GLN A 161 -11.97 -16.42 -15.61
CA GLN A 161 -11.07 -17.52 -15.25
C GLN A 161 -11.83 -18.78 -14.82
N VAL A 162 -13.15 -18.71 -14.65
CA VAL A 162 -13.95 -19.82 -14.14
C VAL A 162 -14.87 -20.29 -15.28
N PRO A 163 -14.85 -21.59 -15.65
CA PRO A 163 -15.83 -22.12 -16.60
C PRO A 163 -17.24 -21.96 -16.03
N ASP A 164 -18.28 -21.96 -16.88
CA ASP A 164 -19.65 -21.83 -16.39
C ASP A 164 -20.02 -22.99 -15.46
N VAL A 165 -19.93 -22.72 -14.15
CA VAL A 165 -20.05 -23.70 -13.06
C VAL A 165 -21.45 -24.30 -12.99
N ARG A 166 -22.45 -23.63 -13.59
CA ARG A 166 -23.84 -24.10 -13.67
C ARG A 166 -23.99 -25.46 -14.37
N THR A 167 -22.96 -25.90 -15.09
CA THR A 167 -22.95 -27.15 -15.85
C THR A 167 -22.15 -28.28 -15.23
N LEU A 168 -21.44 -28.04 -14.11
CA LEU A 168 -20.67 -29.09 -13.44
C LEU A 168 -21.59 -29.95 -12.58
N HIS A 169 -22.03 -31.07 -13.15
CA HIS A 169 -22.74 -32.10 -12.40
C HIS A 169 -21.81 -32.76 -11.38
N HIS A 170 -22.08 -32.57 -10.09
CA HIS A 170 -21.39 -33.28 -9.00
C HIS A 170 -21.91 -34.71 -8.87
N ASN A 171 -21.71 -35.55 -9.90
CA ASN A 171 -22.03 -36.97 -9.83
C ASN A 171 -20.85 -37.77 -9.26
N LYS A 172 -20.34 -37.33 -8.10
CA LYS A 172 -19.28 -38.05 -7.37
C LYS A 172 -19.93 -38.97 -6.34
N ALA A 173 -19.37 -40.18 -6.20
CA ALA A 173 -19.80 -41.14 -5.18
C ALA A 173 -19.54 -40.64 -3.74
N LYS A 174 -18.59 -39.71 -3.55
CA LYS A 174 -18.21 -39.14 -2.26
C LYS A 174 -18.30 -37.61 -2.28
N ILE A 175 -18.57 -37.03 -1.10
CA ILE A 175 -18.45 -35.60 -0.83
C ILE A 175 -16.98 -35.20 -0.82
N GLY A 176 -16.60 -34.29 -1.74
CA GLY A 176 -15.25 -33.76 -1.81
C GLY A 176 -15.07 -32.50 -0.96
N ILE A 177 -14.23 -32.57 0.06
CA ILE A 177 -13.85 -31.46 0.93
C ILE A 177 -12.51 -30.88 0.48
N VAL A 178 -12.32 -29.56 0.55
CA VAL A 178 -11.05 -28.93 0.22
C VAL A 178 -10.58 -27.92 1.26
N TYR A 179 -9.28 -27.96 1.57
CA TYR A 179 -8.56 -26.88 2.24
C TYR A 179 -7.44 -26.40 1.31
N ALA A 180 -7.61 -25.21 0.73
CA ALA A 180 -6.63 -24.62 -0.17
C ALA A 180 -5.85 -23.49 0.52
N THR A 181 -4.53 -23.44 0.38
CA THR A 181 -3.70 -22.36 0.95
C THR A 181 -2.47 -22.09 0.09
N SER A 182 -2.08 -20.83 -0.02
CA SER A 182 -0.83 -20.43 -0.70
C SER A 182 0.35 -20.33 0.26
N ARG A 183 0.13 -20.54 1.56
CA ARG A 183 1.17 -20.52 2.58
C ARG A 183 2.07 -21.74 2.43
N THR A 184 3.37 -21.57 2.60
CA THR A 184 4.33 -22.69 2.57
C THR A 184 4.18 -23.59 3.80
N VAL A 185 4.04 -22.95 4.96
CA VAL A 185 3.68 -23.55 6.25
C VAL A 185 2.41 -22.86 6.71
N ASP A 186 1.43 -23.65 7.13
CA ASP A 186 0.13 -23.12 7.51
C ASP A 186 -0.39 -23.90 8.70
N ASP A 187 -0.53 -23.25 9.85
CA ASP A 187 -1.05 -23.89 11.06
C ASP A 187 -2.56 -23.66 11.26
N GLN A 188 -3.21 -22.90 10.38
CA GLN A 188 -4.63 -22.57 10.52
C GLN A 188 -5.51 -23.83 10.42
N TYR A 189 -5.06 -24.90 9.75
CA TYR A 189 -5.80 -26.17 9.70
C TYR A 189 -5.99 -26.82 11.07
N LYS A 190 -5.15 -26.49 12.07
CA LYS A 190 -5.24 -27.03 13.43
C LYS A 190 -6.58 -26.68 14.09
N VAL A 191 -7.19 -25.57 13.67
CA VAL A 191 -8.52 -25.13 14.10
C VAL A 191 -9.59 -26.19 13.81
N PHE A 192 -9.57 -26.82 12.64
CA PHE A 192 -10.58 -27.82 12.26
C PHE A 192 -10.09 -29.27 12.38
N LEU A 193 -8.77 -29.50 12.57
CA LEU A 193 -8.16 -30.83 12.55
C LEU A 193 -8.88 -31.87 13.43
N PRO A 194 -9.22 -31.59 14.71
CA PRO A 194 -9.87 -32.58 15.56
C PRO A 194 -11.28 -32.97 15.06
N ALA A 195 -12.01 -32.01 14.50
CA ALA A 195 -13.36 -32.23 13.96
C ALA A 195 -13.31 -33.03 12.66
N LEU A 196 -12.41 -32.65 11.76
CA LEU A 196 -12.20 -33.35 10.50
C LEU A 196 -11.73 -34.79 10.70
N SER A 197 -10.81 -35.02 11.64
CA SER A 197 -10.33 -36.36 11.97
C SER A 197 -11.50 -37.26 12.40
N GLU A 198 -12.36 -36.77 13.29
CA GLU A 198 -13.56 -37.52 13.71
C GLU A 198 -14.51 -37.77 12.53
N PHE A 199 -14.81 -36.74 11.75
CA PHE A 199 -15.70 -36.82 10.60
C PHE A 199 -15.22 -37.85 9.55
N LEU A 200 -13.95 -37.79 9.15
CA LEU A 200 -13.39 -38.70 8.15
C LEU A 200 -13.30 -40.15 8.66
N ASN A 201 -12.99 -40.37 9.94
CA ASN A 201 -13.02 -41.71 10.53
C ASN A 201 -14.43 -42.33 10.52
N GLN A 202 -15.47 -41.52 10.75
CA GLN A 202 -16.86 -41.97 10.75
C GLN A 202 -17.44 -42.14 9.33
N HIS A 203 -16.90 -41.46 8.32
CA HIS A 203 -17.52 -41.33 7.00
C HIS A 203 -16.55 -41.50 5.81
N GLN A 204 -15.48 -42.28 5.96
CA GLN A 204 -14.46 -42.53 4.93
C GLN A 204 -15.02 -43.10 3.61
N ASP A 205 -16.17 -43.76 3.66
CA ASP A 205 -16.90 -44.32 2.52
C ASP A 205 -17.71 -43.26 1.76
N ARG A 206 -18.07 -42.16 2.42
CA ARG A 206 -18.94 -41.09 1.88
C ARG A 206 -18.24 -39.76 1.66
N ALA A 207 -17.07 -39.55 2.23
CA ALA A 207 -16.32 -38.30 2.13
C ALA A 207 -14.83 -38.52 1.85
N GLU A 208 -14.25 -37.56 1.17
CA GLU A 208 -12.81 -37.46 0.91
C GLU A 208 -12.38 -36.01 1.05
N MET A 209 -11.08 -35.79 1.28
CA MET A 209 -10.54 -34.44 1.39
C MET A 209 -9.31 -34.24 0.52
N THR A 210 -9.17 -33.04 -0.01
CA THR A 210 -7.95 -32.57 -0.66
C THR A 210 -7.37 -31.38 0.10
N VAL A 211 -6.10 -31.49 0.48
CA VAL A 211 -5.28 -30.33 0.86
C VAL A 211 -4.61 -29.81 -0.41
N TRP A 212 -4.81 -28.54 -0.74
CA TRP A 212 -4.23 -27.91 -1.93
C TRP A 212 -3.26 -26.79 -1.53
N GLY A 213 -1.96 -27.03 -1.73
CA GLY A 213 -0.90 -26.06 -1.45
C GLY A 213 0.11 -26.60 -0.45
N CYS A 214 0.05 -26.12 0.80
CA CYS A 214 0.91 -26.61 1.88
C CYS A 214 0.77 -28.12 2.10
N ARG A 215 1.71 -28.70 2.83
CA ARG A 215 1.75 -30.15 3.10
C ARG A 215 1.76 -30.43 4.61
N PRO A 216 0.61 -30.29 5.30
CA PRO A 216 0.50 -30.47 6.74
C PRO A 216 0.49 -31.97 7.08
N PRO A 217 1.52 -32.50 7.77
CA PRO A 217 1.66 -33.94 7.97
C PRO A 217 0.48 -34.56 8.72
N GLU A 218 -0.09 -33.85 9.70
CA GLU A 218 -1.21 -34.32 10.53
C GLU A 218 -2.51 -34.53 9.75
N LEU A 219 -2.76 -33.78 8.66
CA LEU A 219 -3.92 -34.02 7.80
C LEU A 219 -3.69 -35.22 6.89
N LEU A 220 -2.44 -35.43 6.45
CA LEU A 220 -2.12 -36.48 5.48
C LEU A 220 -2.10 -37.89 6.09
N THR A 221 -2.16 -38.00 7.40
CA THR A 221 -2.34 -39.28 8.11
C THR A 221 -3.81 -39.69 8.23
N LEU A 222 -4.76 -38.78 7.95
CA LEU A 222 -6.19 -39.07 8.05
C LEU A 222 -6.69 -39.88 6.84
N PRO A 223 -7.70 -40.75 7.04
CA PRO A 223 -8.26 -41.57 5.96
C PRO A 223 -8.90 -40.70 4.88
N GLY A 224 -8.66 -41.04 3.61
CA GLY A 224 -9.26 -40.34 2.46
C GLY A 224 -8.71 -38.93 2.19
N VAL A 225 -7.61 -38.52 2.84
CA VAL A 225 -6.97 -37.24 2.56
C VAL A 225 -5.93 -37.37 1.45
N THR A 226 -6.02 -36.46 0.48
CA THR A 226 -5.09 -36.33 -0.65
C THR A 226 -4.42 -34.96 -0.64
N HIS A 227 -3.26 -34.86 -1.31
CA HIS A 227 -2.51 -33.61 -1.44
C HIS A 227 -2.38 -33.18 -2.91
N ARG A 228 -2.54 -31.89 -3.17
CA ARG A 228 -2.23 -31.25 -4.45
C ARG A 228 -1.25 -30.10 -4.23
N LYS A 229 -0.28 -29.98 -5.12
CA LYS A 229 0.71 -28.88 -5.08
C LYS A 229 0.08 -27.55 -5.47
N LEU A 230 0.60 -26.48 -4.88
CA LEU A 230 0.23 -25.12 -5.28
C LEU A 230 0.58 -24.90 -6.77
N LEU A 231 -0.33 -24.27 -7.49
CA LEU A 231 -0.08 -23.86 -8.87
C LEU A 231 0.55 -22.46 -8.88
N PRO A 232 1.55 -22.21 -9.74
CA PRO A 232 2.35 -20.99 -9.70
C PRO A 232 1.56 -19.74 -10.10
N ARG A 233 0.49 -19.89 -10.90
CA ARG A 233 -0.37 -18.80 -11.34
C ARG A 233 -1.76 -18.92 -10.74
N TYR A 234 -2.25 -17.84 -10.15
CA TYR A 234 -3.58 -17.80 -9.55
C TYR A 234 -4.71 -18.11 -10.56
N ASP A 235 -4.60 -17.65 -11.82
CA ASP A 235 -5.59 -17.96 -12.86
C ASP A 235 -5.65 -19.47 -13.19
N GLN A 236 -4.48 -20.12 -13.19
CA GLN A 236 -4.40 -21.56 -13.42
C GLN A 236 -4.97 -22.30 -12.21
N PHE A 237 -4.66 -21.84 -11.00
CA PHE A 237 -5.28 -22.34 -9.77
C PHE A 237 -6.80 -22.26 -9.86
N LEU A 238 -7.39 -21.10 -10.14
CA LEU A 238 -8.84 -20.94 -10.20
C LEU A 238 -9.51 -21.85 -11.24
N ARG A 239 -8.93 -21.97 -12.44
CA ARG A 239 -9.45 -22.89 -13.48
C ARG A 239 -9.50 -24.34 -13.01
N GLU A 240 -8.40 -24.82 -12.43
CA GLU A 240 -8.29 -26.20 -11.95
C GLU A 240 -9.13 -26.42 -10.67
N PHE A 241 -9.18 -25.42 -9.80
CA PHE A 241 -9.95 -25.44 -8.57
C PHE A 241 -11.44 -25.55 -8.86
N SER A 242 -11.95 -24.73 -9.79
CA SER A 242 -13.35 -24.79 -10.26
C SER A 242 -13.68 -26.15 -10.91
N ARG A 243 -12.81 -26.67 -11.80
CA ARG A 243 -13.02 -27.97 -12.45
C ARG A 243 -12.97 -29.16 -11.51
N SER A 244 -12.38 -29.00 -10.32
CA SER A 244 -12.24 -30.10 -9.38
C SER A 244 -13.56 -30.54 -8.75
N GLY A 245 -14.60 -29.70 -8.84
CA GLY A 245 -15.96 -30.05 -8.39
C GLY A 245 -16.00 -30.45 -6.93
N PHE A 246 -15.34 -29.67 -6.06
CA PHE A 246 -15.45 -29.84 -4.62
C PHE A 246 -16.86 -29.42 -4.15
N ASN A 247 -17.33 -30.03 -3.08
CA ASN A 247 -18.62 -29.73 -2.48
C ASN A 247 -18.47 -28.74 -1.33
N ILE A 248 -17.46 -28.95 -0.49
CA ILE A 248 -17.25 -28.20 0.76
C ILE A 248 -15.86 -27.60 0.77
N GLY A 249 -15.77 -26.30 1.08
CA GLY A 249 -14.51 -25.57 1.25
C GLY A 249 -14.30 -25.18 2.72
N LEU A 250 -13.14 -25.50 3.28
CA LEU A 250 -12.78 -25.12 4.65
C LEU A 250 -11.93 -23.85 4.64
N ALA A 251 -12.28 -22.87 5.47
CA ALA A 251 -11.60 -21.59 5.58
C ALA A 251 -11.38 -21.22 7.05
N PRO A 252 -10.49 -21.93 7.76
CA PRO A 252 -10.14 -21.58 9.13
C PRO A 252 -9.34 -20.28 9.20
N LEU A 253 -9.61 -19.51 10.25
CA LEU A 253 -8.74 -18.45 10.74
C LEU A 253 -8.77 -18.45 12.27
N GLU A 254 -7.59 -18.45 12.89
CA GLU A 254 -7.43 -18.13 14.30
C GLU A 254 -7.92 -16.71 14.56
N ASP A 255 -8.52 -16.52 15.73
CA ASP A 255 -9.08 -15.23 16.09
C ASP A 255 -8.00 -14.30 16.68
N ASN A 256 -7.36 -13.52 15.81
CA ASN A 256 -6.35 -12.54 16.17
C ASN A 256 -6.41 -11.30 15.28
N GLU A 257 -5.79 -10.20 15.71
CA GLU A 257 -5.80 -8.90 15.03
C GLU A 257 -5.37 -8.95 13.55
N PHE A 258 -4.39 -9.79 13.23
CA PHE A 258 -3.92 -9.98 11.86
C PHE A 258 -4.99 -10.62 10.99
N ASN A 259 -5.57 -11.73 11.45
CA ASN A 259 -6.59 -12.46 10.72
C ASN A 259 -7.91 -11.68 10.62
N ARG A 260 -8.32 -10.94 11.67
CA ARG A 260 -9.48 -10.02 11.61
C ARG A 260 -9.29 -8.89 10.60
N SER A 261 -8.05 -8.51 10.32
CA SER A 261 -7.73 -7.46 9.34
C SER A 261 -7.65 -7.96 7.89
N LYS A 262 -7.74 -9.27 7.65
CA LYS A 262 -7.67 -9.85 6.31
C LYS A 262 -8.92 -9.60 5.49
N ASN A 263 -8.80 -9.83 4.19
CA ASN A 263 -9.92 -9.87 3.26
C ASN A 263 -10.54 -11.29 3.17
N ASN A 264 -11.69 -11.37 2.50
CA ASN A 264 -12.52 -12.56 2.38
C ASN A 264 -12.18 -13.45 1.16
N THR A 265 -10.90 -13.58 0.77
CA THR A 265 -10.50 -14.30 -0.46
C THR A 265 -11.08 -15.71 -0.58
N LYS A 266 -11.13 -16.48 0.52
CA LYS A 266 -11.72 -17.83 0.49
C LYS A 266 -13.22 -17.84 0.19
N PHE A 267 -13.96 -16.88 0.73
CA PHE A 267 -15.37 -16.73 0.41
C PHE A 267 -15.58 -16.46 -1.08
N ARG A 268 -14.77 -15.57 -1.66
CA ARG A 268 -14.84 -15.25 -3.09
C ARG A 268 -14.47 -16.44 -3.97
N ASP A 269 -13.36 -17.13 -3.67
CA ASP A 269 -12.93 -18.32 -4.40
C ASP A 269 -14.01 -19.43 -4.35
N TYR A 270 -14.55 -19.72 -3.16
CA TYR A 270 -15.53 -20.78 -2.96
C TYR A 270 -16.88 -20.43 -3.59
N GLY A 271 -17.40 -19.23 -3.35
CA GLY A 271 -18.66 -18.78 -3.94
C GLY A 271 -18.60 -18.76 -5.46
N ALA A 272 -17.56 -18.18 -6.05
CA ALA A 272 -17.43 -18.15 -7.51
C ALA A 272 -17.29 -19.55 -8.14
N CYS A 273 -16.63 -20.48 -7.44
CA CYS A 273 -16.46 -21.86 -7.90
C CYS A 273 -17.63 -22.78 -7.54
N GLY A 274 -18.73 -22.28 -6.96
CA GLY A 274 -19.86 -23.10 -6.56
C GLY A 274 -19.48 -24.13 -5.49
N ILE A 275 -18.80 -23.70 -4.43
CA ILE A 275 -18.41 -24.54 -3.29
C ILE A 275 -19.08 -23.99 -2.02
N ALA A 276 -19.78 -24.84 -1.27
CA ALA A 276 -20.34 -24.44 0.01
C ALA A 276 -19.22 -24.30 1.06
N GLY A 277 -19.06 -23.11 1.64
CA GLY A 277 -17.95 -22.82 2.54
C GLY A 277 -18.30 -22.95 4.02
N ILE A 278 -17.34 -23.46 4.81
CA ILE A 278 -17.31 -23.38 6.27
C ILE A 278 -16.17 -22.45 6.67
N TYR A 279 -16.48 -21.41 7.44
CA TYR A 279 -15.59 -20.30 7.76
C TYR A 279 -15.52 -20.11 9.27
N SER A 280 -14.33 -19.85 9.80
CA SER A 280 -14.22 -19.37 11.19
C SER A 280 -15.02 -18.08 11.36
N ASN A 281 -15.70 -17.93 12.49
CA ASN A 281 -16.46 -16.73 12.84
C ASN A 281 -15.53 -15.59 13.29
N VAL A 282 -14.76 -15.06 12.33
CA VAL A 282 -13.78 -13.97 12.49
C VAL A 282 -14.15 -12.87 11.51
N ASP A 283 -13.87 -11.61 11.86
CA ASP A 283 -14.26 -10.40 11.09
C ASP A 283 -14.00 -10.49 9.57
N ALA A 284 -12.92 -11.15 9.15
CA ALA A 284 -12.60 -11.37 7.73
C ALA A 284 -13.69 -12.14 6.96
N TYR A 285 -14.47 -12.97 7.66
CA TYR A 285 -15.59 -13.71 7.09
C TYR A 285 -16.94 -13.24 7.63
N SER A 286 -17.09 -12.95 8.92
CA SER A 286 -18.38 -12.52 9.50
C SER A 286 -18.89 -11.18 8.95
N SER A 287 -18.00 -10.35 8.41
CA SER A 287 -18.37 -9.12 7.67
C SER A 287 -18.96 -9.39 6.28
N SER A 288 -18.74 -10.58 5.73
CA SER A 288 -19.03 -10.92 4.33
C SER A 288 -19.98 -12.11 4.17
N VAL A 289 -20.07 -13.00 5.15
CA VAL A 289 -20.86 -14.23 5.12
C VAL A 289 -22.07 -14.05 6.02
N VAL A 290 -23.24 -14.43 5.52
CA VAL A 290 -24.49 -14.57 6.27
C VAL A 290 -24.66 -16.06 6.58
N HIS A 291 -24.55 -16.41 7.87
CA HIS A 291 -24.67 -17.79 8.35
C HIS A 291 -25.91 -18.49 7.80
N GLU A 292 -25.75 -19.74 7.35
CA GLU A 292 -26.77 -20.59 6.70
C GLU A 292 -27.33 -20.09 5.36
N ARG A 293 -26.99 -18.88 4.93
CA ARG A 293 -27.42 -18.36 3.64
C ARG A 293 -26.35 -18.53 2.56
N ASP A 294 -25.15 -18.02 2.78
CA ASP A 294 -24.05 -18.03 1.79
C ASP A 294 -22.76 -18.68 2.36
N GLY A 295 -22.87 -19.30 3.53
CA GLY A 295 -21.82 -20.08 4.17
C GLY A 295 -22.21 -20.47 5.59
N LEU A 296 -21.44 -21.37 6.19
CA LEU A 296 -21.52 -21.64 7.63
C LEU A 296 -20.40 -20.92 8.36
N LEU A 297 -20.76 -19.94 9.19
CA LEU A 297 -19.86 -19.35 10.19
C LEU A 297 -19.83 -20.24 11.43
N VAL A 298 -18.64 -20.61 11.90
CA VAL A 298 -18.46 -21.48 13.07
C VAL A 298 -17.46 -20.90 14.05
N GLU A 299 -17.71 -21.08 15.34
CA GLU A 299 -16.70 -20.82 16.36
C GLU A 299 -15.54 -21.82 16.19
N ASN A 300 -14.35 -21.44 16.66
CA ASN A 300 -13.15 -22.26 16.55
C ASN A 300 -13.13 -23.40 17.59
N THR A 301 -14.21 -24.17 17.66
CA THR A 301 -14.36 -25.35 18.53
C THR A 301 -14.50 -26.62 17.70
N LYS A 302 -14.04 -27.75 18.25
CA LYS A 302 -14.23 -29.06 17.62
C LYS A 302 -15.71 -29.34 17.31
N HIS A 303 -16.61 -28.98 18.22
CA HIS A 303 -18.04 -29.27 18.09
C HIS A 303 -18.65 -28.55 16.89
N ASP A 304 -18.41 -27.25 16.76
CA ASP A 304 -19.04 -26.43 15.73
C ASP A 304 -18.51 -26.79 14.32
N TRP A 305 -17.22 -27.04 14.20
CA TRP A 305 -16.63 -27.54 12.96
C TRP A 305 -17.17 -28.91 12.56
N LEU A 306 -17.33 -29.84 13.51
CA LEU A 306 -17.88 -31.17 13.24
C LEU A 306 -19.34 -31.10 12.79
N ASN A 307 -20.15 -30.30 13.50
CA ASN A 307 -21.55 -30.05 13.16
C ASN A 307 -21.67 -29.46 11.74
N ALA A 308 -20.89 -28.42 11.41
CA ALA A 308 -20.92 -27.81 10.09
C ALA A 308 -20.49 -28.78 8.97
N LEU A 309 -19.47 -29.61 9.21
CA LEU A 309 -19.07 -30.68 8.28
C LEU A 309 -20.23 -31.67 8.04
N GLN A 310 -20.87 -32.15 9.11
CA GLN A 310 -21.99 -33.09 9.01
C GLN A 310 -23.18 -32.48 8.29
N ARG A 311 -23.54 -31.22 8.60
CA ARG A 311 -24.63 -30.50 7.96
C ARG A 311 -24.40 -30.36 6.46
N LEU A 312 -23.28 -29.77 6.03
CA LEU A 312 -23.04 -29.62 4.60
C LEU A 312 -22.82 -30.95 3.88
N ALA A 313 -22.34 -32.00 4.54
CA ALA A 313 -22.14 -33.29 3.90
C ALA A 313 -23.45 -34.07 3.67
N PHE A 314 -24.44 -33.92 4.56
CA PHE A 314 -25.64 -34.77 4.58
C PHE A 314 -26.97 -34.03 4.39
N ASP A 315 -26.99 -32.71 4.51
CA ASP A 315 -28.11 -31.86 4.12
C ASP A 315 -27.83 -31.25 2.74
N LYS A 316 -28.29 -31.95 1.69
CA LYS A 316 -28.06 -31.53 0.30
C LYS A 316 -28.78 -30.23 -0.05
N ASP A 317 -29.96 -30.00 0.52
CA ASP A 317 -30.75 -28.80 0.23
C ASP A 317 -30.08 -27.56 0.82
N LEU A 318 -29.57 -27.67 2.05
CA LEU A 318 -28.75 -26.62 2.66
C LEU A 318 -27.47 -26.36 1.86
N GLN A 319 -26.73 -27.41 1.47
CA GLN A 319 -25.51 -27.27 0.68
C GLN A 319 -25.77 -26.54 -0.64
N GLU A 320 -26.82 -26.94 -1.37
CA GLU A 320 -27.17 -26.35 -2.67
C GLU A 320 -27.62 -24.89 -2.52
N SER A 321 -28.46 -24.60 -1.52
CA SER A 321 -28.90 -23.25 -1.19
C SER A 321 -27.73 -22.31 -0.87
N ILE A 322 -26.78 -22.77 -0.04
CA ILE A 322 -25.57 -22.02 0.30
C ILE A 322 -24.71 -21.79 -0.92
N ARG A 323 -24.50 -22.82 -1.73
CA ARG A 323 -23.70 -22.73 -2.96
C ARG A 323 -24.25 -21.67 -3.91
N HIS A 324 -25.56 -21.72 -4.19
CA HIS A 324 -26.21 -20.78 -5.08
C HIS A 324 -26.13 -19.35 -4.55
N SER A 325 -26.50 -19.14 -3.29
CA SER A 325 -26.49 -17.82 -2.66
C SER A 325 -25.09 -17.21 -2.58
N ALA A 326 -24.06 -18.02 -2.28
CA ALA A 326 -22.67 -17.58 -2.28
C ALA A 326 -22.22 -17.16 -3.69
N GLN A 327 -22.54 -17.96 -4.71
CA GLN A 327 -22.18 -17.65 -6.09
C GLN A 327 -22.81 -16.34 -6.58
N GLU A 328 -24.12 -16.17 -6.35
CA GLU A 328 -24.86 -14.96 -6.69
C GLU A 328 -24.24 -13.74 -6.00
N LYS A 329 -24.04 -13.82 -4.69
CA LYS A 329 -23.42 -12.73 -3.91
C LYS A 329 -22.01 -12.39 -4.38
N VAL A 330 -21.20 -13.39 -4.74
CA VAL A 330 -19.85 -13.15 -5.26
C VAL A 330 -19.90 -12.45 -6.63
N PHE A 331 -20.80 -12.88 -7.51
CA PHE A 331 -20.99 -12.27 -8.83
C PHE A 331 -21.50 -10.82 -8.76
N GLU A 332 -22.41 -10.54 -7.84
CA GLU A 332 -23.01 -9.22 -7.65
C GLU A 332 -22.05 -8.20 -7.05
N ASN A 333 -21.15 -8.63 -6.15
CA ASN A 333 -20.39 -7.69 -5.30
C ASN A 333 -18.88 -7.69 -5.56
N TYR A 334 -18.34 -8.70 -6.25
CA TYR A 334 -16.89 -8.89 -6.36
C TYR A 334 -16.40 -9.10 -7.79
N ARG A 335 -17.27 -9.15 -8.81
CA ARG A 335 -16.81 -9.28 -10.20
C ARG A 335 -15.86 -8.14 -10.59
N GLN A 336 -14.84 -8.46 -11.39
CA GLN A 336 -13.73 -7.57 -11.69
C GLN A 336 -14.18 -6.22 -12.25
N GLU A 337 -15.22 -6.19 -13.08
CA GLU A 337 -15.76 -4.99 -13.73
C GLU A 337 -16.24 -3.92 -12.73
N LEU A 338 -16.70 -4.33 -11.55
CA LEU A 338 -17.10 -3.39 -10.50
C LEU A 338 -15.88 -2.69 -9.89
N ILE A 339 -14.82 -3.45 -9.66
CA ILE A 339 -13.59 -2.93 -9.07
C ILE A 339 -12.81 -2.09 -10.08
N GLU A 340 -12.85 -2.45 -11.36
CA GLU A 340 -12.36 -1.62 -12.47
C GLU A 340 -13.02 -0.23 -12.46
N ARG A 341 -14.36 -0.17 -12.33
CA ARG A 341 -15.08 1.10 -12.24
C ARG A 341 -14.62 1.93 -11.03
N GLN A 342 -14.49 1.31 -9.85
CA GLN A 342 -14.01 1.99 -8.64
C GLN A 342 -12.59 2.55 -8.83
N TRP A 343 -11.68 1.78 -9.44
CA TRP A 343 -10.33 2.25 -9.77
C TRP A 343 -10.37 3.48 -10.67
N LEU A 344 -11.21 3.44 -11.71
CA LEU A 344 -11.34 4.54 -12.66
C LEU A 344 -11.91 5.80 -11.99
N GLU A 345 -12.93 5.66 -11.15
CA GLU A 345 -13.51 6.75 -10.35
C GLU A 345 -12.47 7.38 -9.43
N ASP A 346 -11.67 6.58 -8.71
CA ASP A 346 -10.62 7.09 -7.83
C ASP A 346 -9.50 7.79 -8.62
N ILE A 347 -9.09 7.24 -9.77
CA ILE A 347 -8.10 7.87 -10.65
C ILE A 347 -8.60 9.23 -11.14
N HIS A 348 -9.83 9.31 -11.62
CA HIS A 348 -10.39 10.57 -12.09
C HIS A 348 -10.58 11.58 -10.96
N SER A 349 -11.17 11.18 -9.83
CA SER A 349 -11.35 12.03 -8.65
C SER A 349 -10.01 12.64 -8.22
N LEU A 350 -8.95 11.83 -8.07
CA LEU A 350 -7.64 12.32 -7.65
C LEU A 350 -6.98 13.24 -8.69
N LEU A 351 -7.17 12.98 -9.98
CA LEU A 351 -6.64 13.85 -11.05
C LEU A 351 -7.42 15.17 -11.17
N VAL A 352 -8.72 15.18 -10.88
CA VAL A 352 -9.57 16.38 -10.81
C VAL A 352 -9.22 17.21 -9.58
N GLU A 353 -9.10 16.55 -8.43
CA GLU A 353 -8.82 17.16 -7.14
C GLU A 353 -7.35 17.55 -6.98
N THR A 354 -6.48 17.21 -7.94
CA THR A 354 -5.05 17.49 -7.87
C THR A 354 -4.76 18.96 -7.45
N PRO A 355 -5.41 20.01 -7.99
CA PRO A 355 -5.22 21.39 -7.52
C PRO A 355 -5.60 21.63 -6.04
N SER A 356 -6.64 20.95 -5.55
CA SER A 356 -7.18 21.04 -4.19
C SER A 356 -6.40 20.19 -3.19
N PHE A 357 -5.90 19.04 -3.62
CA PHE A 357 -5.04 18.14 -2.85
C PHE A 357 -3.67 18.78 -2.59
N TRP A 358 -3.11 19.47 -3.58
CA TRP A 358 -1.94 20.32 -3.37
C TRP A 358 -2.22 21.41 -2.35
N LEU A 359 -3.42 21.98 -2.28
CA LEU A 359 -3.78 22.99 -1.27
C LEU A 359 -4.02 22.39 0.12
N ALA A 360 -4.56 21.18 0.20
CA ALA A 360 -4.78 20.45 1.46
C ALA A 360 -3.46 19.93 2.07
N ASN A 361 -2.56 19.38 1.25
CA ASN A 361 -1.23 18.96 1.67
C ASN A 361 -0.21 20.12 1.69
N ALA A 362 -0.46 21.24 1.00
CA ALA A 362 0.31 22.48 1.19
C ALA A 362 0.07 23.13 2.55
N ARG A 363 -0.92 22.67 3.33
CA ARG A 363 -0.97 23.02 4.76
C ARG A 363 0.23 22.45 5.54
N ALA A 364 1.06 21.60 4.93
CA ALA A 364 2.20 20.95 5.58
C ALA A 364 3.59 21.15 4.92
N SER A 365 3.78 21.94 3.84
CA SER A 365 5.15 22.19 3.32
C SER A 365 5.25 23.35 2.33
N ALA A 366 5.82 24.47 2.77
CA ALA A 366 6.42 25.49 1.94
C ALA A 366 7.81 25.03 1.46
N THR A 367 8.20 25.50 0.27
CA THR A 367 9.47 25.19 -0.38
C THR A 367 10.29 26.45 -0.54
N ILE A 368 11.52 26.45 -0.04
CA ILE A 368 12.52 27.49 -0.32
C ILE A 368 13.45 26.98 -1.42
N SER A 369 13.74 27.81 -2.41
CA SER A 369 14.71 27.50 -3.48
C SER A 369 15.73 28.61 -3.63
N LEU A 370 17.00 28.25 -3.62
CA LEU A 370 18.13 29.18 -3.66
C LEU A 370 19.14 28.73 -4.70
N ASN A 371 19.65 29.66 -5.50
CA ASN A 371 20.79 29.41 -6.38
C ASN A 371 22.07 29.77 -5.64
N VAL A 372 23.02 28.86 -5.60
CA VAL A 372 24.31 29.05 -4.93
C VAL A 372 25.45 28.62 -5.83
N ILE A 373 26.62 29.21 -5.64
CA ILE A 373 27.87 28.82 -6.29
C ILE A 373 28.83 28.42 -5.18
N ALA A 374 29.52 27.28 -5.35
CA ALA A 374 30.47 26.83 -4.36
C ALA A 374 31.84 27.49 -4.57
N GLU A 375 32.45 27.99 -3.51
CA GLU A 375 33.72 28.72 -3.51
C GLU A 375 34.95 27.81 -3.50
N SER A 376 34.78 26.52 -3.18
CA SER A 376 35.84 25.52 -3.14
C SER A 376 35.34 24.21 -3.71
N ASP A 377 36.28 23.40 -4.17
CA ASP A 377 36.03 21.99 -4.38
C ASP A 377 35.69 21.33 -3.05
N TYR A 378 34.83 20.32 -3.09
CA TYR A 378 34.39 19.53 -1.92
C TYR A 378 33.33 20.18 -1.01
N LEU A 379 32.29 20.79 -1.61
CA LEU A 379 31.05 21.14 -0.88
C LEU A 379 30.50 19.90 -0.13
N CYS A 380 30.42 19.98 1.20
CA CYS A 380 30.03 18.88 2.08
C CYS A 380 28.93 19.24 3.09
N GLY A 381 28.46 20.49 3.08
CA GLY A 381 27.36 20.90 3.94
C GLY A 381 26.75 22.26 3.59
N VAL A 382 25.61 22.55 4.20
CA VAL A 382 24.89 23.83 4.12
C VAL A 382 24.34 24.19 5.49
N GLU A 383 24.52 25.44 5.90
CA GLU A 383 23.95 26.02 7.12
C GLU A 383 23.03 27.19 6.78
N PHE A 384 21.90 27.28 7.48
CA PHE A 384 20.97 28.40 7.42
C PHE A 384 21.01 29.15 8.74
N HIS A 385 21.25 30.47 8.70
CA HIS A 385 21.30 31.34 9.88
C HIS A 385 20.19 32.40 9.83
N LYS A 386 19.64 32.72 11.01
CA LYS A 386 18.71 33.84 11.21
C LYS A 386 19.49 35.16 11.36
N LEU A 387 19.21 36.17 10.53
CA LEU A 387 19.78 37.50 10.71
C LEU A 387 19.01 38.24 11.82
N ARG A 388 19.67 38.55 12.95
CA ARG A 388 19.11 39.46 13.97
C ARG A 388 19.14 40.89 13.43
N THR A 389 18.00 41.45 13.04
CA THR A 389 17.89 42.88 12.71
C THR A 389 17.68 43.71 13.98
N ARG A 390 18.43 44.80 14.16
CA ARG A 390 18.39 45.71 15.32
C ARG A 390 17.10 46.55 15.49
N HIS A 391 16.09 46.39 14.64
CA HIS A 391 14.85 47.16 14.74
C HIS A 391 13.63 46.34 14.32
N SER A 392 12.89 45.79 15.28
CA SER A 392 11.46 45.54 15.17
C SER A 392 10.89 45.15 16.54
N GLU A 393 10.49 46.14 17.34
CA GLU A 393 9.79 45.91 18.62
C GLU A 393 8.30 45.52 18.44
N ASN A 394 7.76 45.34 17.22
CA ASN A 394 6.34 45.02 17.07
C ASN A 394 5.93 44.29 15.77
N ARG A 395 6.69 43.28 15.32
CA ARG A 395 6.19 42.33 14.30
C ARG A 395 6.55 40.90 14.66
N GLU A 396 5.56 40.01 14.57
CA GLU A 396 5.73 38.58 14.89
C GLU A 396 6.89 37.98 14.07
N PRO A 397 7.82 37.25 14.72
CA PRO A 397 8.92 36.59 14.04
C PRO A 397 8.39 35.48 13.12
N LEU A 398 9.15 35.18 12.06
CA LEU A 398 9.04 33.89 11.39
C LEU A 398 9.33 32.81 12.45
N TYR A 399 8.29 32.17 12.98
CA TYR A 399 8.40 31.11 13.97
C TYR A 399 9.14 29.92 13.34
N LEU A 400 10.45 29.83 13.58
CA LEU A 400 11.06 28.52 13.81
C LEU A 400 10.84 28.29 15.31
N PRO A 401 10.12 27.22 15.71
CA PRO A 401 9.63 27.11 17.08
C PRO A 401 10.81 27.12 18.06
N ASP A 402 10.75 28.03 19.04
CA ASP A 402 11.77 28.17 20.07
C ASP A 402 11.87 26.89 20.92
N SER A 403 13.12 26.56 21.27
CA SER A 403 13.71 25.64 22.26
C SER A 403 13.06 24.31 22.70
N ASP A 404 11.77 24.06 22.49
CA ASP A 404 11.13 22.74 22.65
C ASP A 404 10.72 22.11 21.29
N GLY A 405 10.74 22.90 20.21
CA GLY A 405 10.28 22.52 18.87
C GLY A 405 11.33 21.91 17.92
N THR A 406 12.58 21.77 18.34
CA THR A 406 13.64 21.09 17.56
C THR A 406 13.31 19.61 17.31
N SER A 407 12.53 18.99 18.19
CA SER A 407 11.99 17.63 18.02
C SER A 407 10.87 17.54 16.97
N ALA A 408 10.12 18.62 16.75
CA ALA A 408 8.97 18.64 15.84
C ALA A 408 9.37 18.76 14.36
N LEU A 409 10.50 19.42 14.05
CA LEU A 409 11.04 19.52 12.68
C LEU A 409 11.92 18.34 12.27
N GLN A 410 12.31 17.50 13.24
CA GLN A 410 13.02 16.24 12.99
C GLN A 410 12.13 15.31 12.15
N ASN A 411 12.61 14.94 10.96
CA ASN A 411 11.92 14.19 9.90
C ASN A 411 10.94 14.97 9.02
N GLN A 412 10.79 16.29 9.19
CA GLN A 412 9.88 17.12 8.38
C GLN A 412 10.56 17.95 7.30
N LEU A 413 11.83 18.34 7.50
CA LEU A 413 12.60 19.10 6.52
C LEU A 413 13.42 18.19 5.60
N HIS A 414 13.48 18.53 4.32
CA HIS A 414 14.32 17.85 3.33
C HIS A 414 15.06 18.87 2.45
N LEU A 415 16.38 18.75 2.34
CA LEU A 415 17.23 19.54 1.46
C LEU A 415 17.64 18.73 0.23
N GLU A 416 17.43 19.30 -0.94
CA GLU A 416 17.98 18.83 -2.20
C GLU A 416 19.03 19.80 -2.72
N ILE A 417 20.14 19.26 -3.23
CA ILE A 417 21.14 19.99 -3.99
C ILE A 417 21.04 19.48 -5.41
N GLN A 418 20.69 20.35 -6.34
CA GLN A 418 20.50 20.02 -7.73
C GLN A 418 21.55 20.73 -8.60
N SER A 419 21.92 20.11 -9.72
CA SER A 419 22.62 20.79 -10.80
C SER A 419 21.73 21.86 -11.45
N PRO A 420 22.25 22.74 -12.32
CA PRO A 420 21.44 23.69 -13.09
C PRO A 420 20.44 23.01 -14.02
N SER A 421 20.74 21.78 -14.45
CA SER A 421 19.86 20.93 -15.25
C SER A 421 18.79 20.19 -14.43
N GLY A 422 18.76 20.37 -13.11
CA GLY A 422 17.78 19.76 -12.21
C GLY A 422 18.12 18.34 -11.74
N GLN A 423 19.32 17.83 -12.03
CA GLN A 423 19.78 16.54 -11.51
C GLN A 423 20.06 16.65 -10.02
N ILE A 424 19.46 15.80 -9.20
CA ILE A 424 19.74 15.74 -7.76
C ILE A 424 21.16 15.21 -7.56
N LEU A 425 22.02 16.06 -7.02
CA LEU A 425 23.38 15.74 -6.61
C LEU A 425 23.39 15.20 -5.18
N ARG A 426 22.59 15.78 -4.28
CA ARG A 426 22.44 15.33 -2.88
C ARG A 426 21.00 15.53 -2.39
N GLY A 427 20.53 14.63 -1.53
CA GLY A 427 19.24 14.71 -0.85
C GLY A 427 19.41 14.34 0.62
N ILE A 428 18.92 15.18 1.53
CA ILE A 428 19.20 15.06 2.97
C ILE A 428 17.91 15.31 3.75
N ALA A 429 17.50 14.33 4.55
CA ALA A 429 16.38 14.45 5.47
C ALA A 429 16.82 14.99 6.84
N SER A 430 15.88 15.61 7.56
CA SER A 430 16.06 16.20 8.89
C SER A 430 16.51 15.26 10.00
N SER A 431 16.43 13.95 9.79
CA SER A 431 17.04 12.96 10.67
C SER A 431 18.57 13.06 10.76
N ALA A 432 19.22 13.82 9.86
CA ALA A 432 20.67 14.02 9.80
C ALA A 432 21.12 15.45 10.17
N MET A 433 20.28 16.24 10.86
CA MET A 433 20.54 17.65 11.19
C MET A 433 21.10 17.83 12.60
N ASN A 434 21.93 18.88 12.76
CA ASN A 434 22.22 19.48 14.06
C ASN A 434 21.45 20.80 14.20
N PHE A 435 20.71 20.94 15.30
CA PHE A 435 20.03 22.19 15.68
C PHE A 435 20.76 22.81 16.86
N HIS A 436 21.38 23.97 16.66
CA HIS A 436 21.97 24.76 17.74
C HIS A 436 21.75 26.25 17.46
N ASP A 437 21.28 27.00 18.47
CA ASP A 437 21.20 28.47 18.47
C ASP A 437 20.60 29.13 17.21
N GLY A 438 19.52 28.56 16.68
CA GLY A 438 18.84 29.10 15.50
C GLY A 438 19.57 28.86 14.17
N VAL A 439 20.51 27.91 14.13
CA VAL A 439 21.19 27.43 12.93
C VAL A 439 20.68 26.03 12.55
N ILE A 440 20.34 25.84 11.27
CA ILE A 440 20.00 24.53 10.69
C ILE A 440 21.16 24.08 9.81
N SER A 441 21.82 22.97 10.18
CA SER A 441 22.98 22.43 9.45
C SER A 441 22.65 21.09 8.77
N PHE A 442 23.00 20.99 7.49
CA PHE A 442 22.89 19.78 6.68
C PHE A 442 24.30 19.35 6.26
N LYS A 443 24.73 18.14 6.65
CA LYS A 443 26.02 17.57 6.23
C LYS A 443 25.80 16.37 5.30
N PHE A 444 26.66 16.23 4.30
CA PHE A 444 26.57 15.20 3.26
C PHE A 444 27.95 14.84 2.71
N GLU A 445 28.03 13.70 2.03
CA GLU A 445 29.25 13.29 1.33
C GLU A 445 29.66 14.34 0.30
N ALA A 446 30.94 14.74 0.32
CA ALA A 446 31.43 15.85 -0.49
C ALA A 446 31.07 15.72 -1.97
N ILE A 447 30.56 16.80 -2.56
CA ILE A 447 30.41 16.94 -4.00
C ILE A 447 31.78 17.39 -4.54
N ARG A 448 32.52 16.45 -5.12
CA ARG A 448 33.84 16.72 -5.73
C ARG A 448 33.69 17.59 -6.98
N ASN A 449 34.73 18.38 -7.30
CA ASN A 449 34.74 19.30 -8.44
C ASN A 449 33.56 20.27 -8.40
N SER A 450 33.29 20.87 -7.24
CA SER A 450 32.13 21.75 -7.04
C SER A 450 32.46 23.24 -7.20
N GLN A 451 33.74 23.61 -7.19
CA GLN A 451 34.17 25.00 -7.31
C GLN A 451 33.59 25.66 -8.57
N ASP A 452 33.06 26.87 -8.39
CA ASP A 452 32.47 27.72 -9.44
C ASP A 452 31.30 27.09 -10.21
N LYS A 453 30.78 25.95 -9.75
CA LYS A 453 29.60 25.32 -10.36
C LYS A 453 28.32 25.87 -9.72
N PRO A 454 27.31 26.22 -10.54
CA PRO A 454 26.03 26.63 -10.01
C PRO A 454 25.27 25.41 -9.50
N PHE A 455 24.65 25.56 -8.33
CA PHE A 455 23.76 24.59 -7.72
C PHE A 455 22.45 25.25 -7.35
N LYS A 456 21.40 24.44 -7.25
CA LYS A 456 20.12 24.84 -6.71
C LYS A 456 19.87 24.08 -5.41
N LEU A 457 19.74 24.82 -4.31
CA LEU A 457 19.34 24.30 -3.01
C LEU A 457 17.82 24.38 -2.91
N GLN A 458 17.16 23.28 -2.63
CA GLN A 458 15.71 23.23 -2.45
C GLN A 458 15.38 22.61 -1.10
N ILE A 459 14.78 23.40 -0.21
CA ILE A 459 14.31 22.95 1.10
C ILE A 459 12.80 22.79 1.05
N THR A 460 12.30 21.62 1.41
CA THR A 460 10.86 21.31 1.54
C THR A 460 10.55 20.98 3.00
N GLY A 461 9.31 21.20 3.45
CA GLY A 461 8.91 20.92 4.84
C GLY A 461 8.50 22.10 5.72
N ILE A 462 8.44 23.34 5.21
CA ILE A 462 8.29 24.55 6.06
C ILE A 462 6.80 24.91 6.21
N SER A 463 6.18 24.82 7.38
CA SER A 463 4.77 25.27 7.53
C SER A 463 4.70 26.81 7.61
N GLY A 464 4.21 27.48 6.56
CA GLY A 464 4.03 28.94 6.57
C GLY A 464 3.53 29.53 5.24
N ARG A 465 2.64 30.53 5.32
CA ARG A 465 1.87 31.10 4.19
C ARG A 465 2.64 31.96 3.17
N GLN A 466 3.97 32.06 3.22
CA GLN A 466 4.68 33.08 2.44
C GLN A 466 5.27 32.56 1.12
N GLN A 467 4.79 33.13 0.01
CA GLN A 467 5.36 32.99 -1.32
C GLN A 467 6.48 34.02 -1.58
N ALA A 468 7.56 33.53 -2.23
CA ALA A 468 8.47 34.17 -3.19
C ALA A 468 9.29 35.43 -2.80
N ASN A 469 10.62 35.40 -3.06
CA ASN A 469 11.26 36.13 -4.17
C ASN A 469 12.79 35.92 -4.26
N LYS A 470 13.35 36.27 -5.44
CA LYS A 470 14.74 36.07 -5.90
C LYS A 470 15.81 36.53 -4.89
N PHE A 471 16.91 35.76 -4.80
CA PHE A 471 18.16 36.16 -4.13
C PHE A 471 19.34 35.95 -5.09
N SER A 472 20.25 36.91 -5.14
CA SER A 472 21.54 36.81 -5.83
C SER A 472 22.66 36.73 -4.80
N CYS A 473 23.57 35.77 -4.95
CA CYS A 473 24.79 35.64 -4.15
C CYS A 473 25.92 36.40 -4.83
N ASN A 474 26.62 37.26 -4.09
CA ASN A 474 28.00 37.65 -4.38
C ASN A 474 28.84 37.43 -3.12
N GLY A 475 30.02 36.86 -3.36
CA GLY A 475 30.95 36.36 -2.36
C GLY A 475 31.66 37.44 -1.55
N GLU A 476 31.96 37.03 -0.33
CA GLU A 476 32.91 37.54 0.65
C GLU A 476 32.77 38.95 1.23
N GLN A 477 32.74 38.94 2.56
CA GLN A 477 32.85 40.03 3.55
C GLN A 477 31.61 40.90 3.82
N TYR A 478 31.13 40.72 5.05
CA TYR A 478 30.15 41.47 5.83
C TYR A 478 29.58 42.79 5.27
N SER A 479 28.25 42.82 5.28
CA SER A 479 27.31 43.95 5.23
C SER A 479 27.24 44.77 3.94
N GLU A 480 26.11 44.63 3.22
CA GLU A 480 25.26 45.78 3.00
C GLU A 480 23.80 45.39 2.68
N THR A 481 22.91 46.29 3.10
CA THR A 481 21.46 46.10 3.18
C THR A 481 20.82 46.51 1.86
N LEU A 482 20.16 45.59 1.13
CA LEU A 482 19.35 45.98 -0.02
C LEU A 482 17.92 46.31 0.41
N LYS A 483 17.65 47.61 0.58
CA LYS A 483 16.30 48.19 0.52
C LYS A 483 15.81 48.10 -0.93
N GLY A 484 14.79 47.29 -1.19
CA GLY A 484 14.19 47.18 -2.51
C GLY A 484 12.89 46.39 -2.53
N ALA A 485 11.80 47.07 -2.16
CA ALA A 485 10.39 46.71 -2.45
C ALA A 485 9.94 45.26 -2.15
N ALA A 486 10.28 44.71 -0.98
CA ALA A 486 9.52 43.60 -0.42
C ALA A 486 8.31 44.16 0.33
N ARG A 487 7.10 43.66 0.02
CA ARG A 487 5.89 43.97 0.81
C ARG A 487 6.20 43.70 2.28
N GLU A 488 5.85 44.68 3.11
CA GLU A 488 6.05 44.72 4.56
C GLU A 488 5.87 43.35 5.25
N GLY A 489 6.96 42.77 5.78
CA GLY A 489 6.86 41.66 6.76
C GLY A 489 7.90 40.52 6.72
N SER A 490 8.77 40.39 5.71
CA SER A 490 9.73 39.27 5.62
C SER A 490 11.14 39.63 6.11
N GLN A 491 11.66 38.94 7.13
CA GLN A 491 13.07 39.07 7.58
C GLN A 491 14.04 38.26 6.68
N PRO A 492 15.27 38.73 6.44
CA PRO A 492 16.25 38.03 5.61
C PRO A 492 16.91 36.82 6.31
N LEU A 493 17.18 35.76 5.55
CA LEU A 493 17.94 34.56 5.96
C LEU A 493 19.32 34.58 5.31
N SER A 494 20.37 34.13 6.03
CA SER A 494 21.70 33.92 5.44
C SER A 494 22.04 32.43 5.31
N VAL A 495 22.83 32.10 4.29
CA VAL A 495 23.21 30.72 3.93
C VAL A 495 24.72 30.62 3.93
N ARG A 496 25.26 29.60 4.59
CA ARG A 496 26.69 29.31 4.61
C ARG A 496 26.94 27.92 4.03
N LEU A 497 27.90 27.81 3.12
CA LEU A 497 28.34 26.53 2.56
C LEU A 497 29.49 25.97 3.39
N LEU A 498 29.50 24.65 3.60
CA LEU A 498 30.56 23.96 4.34
C LEU A 498 31.39 23.13 3.37
N TYR A 499 32.72 23.16 3.56
CA TYR A 499 33.69 22.46 2.73
C TYR A 499 34.50 21.49 3.59
N SER A 500 34.81 20.30 3.05
CA SER A 500 35.78 19.41 3.71
C SER A 500 37.18 19.93 3.44
N ARG A 501 38.04 19.95 4.47
CA ARG A 501 39.47 20.15 4.27
C ARG A 501 40.08 19.02 3.46
#